data_AF-B6T8H2-F1
#
_entry.id   AF-B6T8H2-F1
#
_cell.length_a   1.000
_cell.length_b   1.000
_cell.length_c   1.000
_cell.angle_alpha   90.00
_cell.angle_beta   90.00
_cell.angle_gamma   90.00
#
_symmetry.space_group_name_H-M   'P 1'
#
loop_
_entity.id
_entity.type
_entity.pdbx_description
1 polymer ?
#
loop_
_entity_poly.entity_id
_entity_poly.type
_entity_poly.pdbx_seq_one_letter_code
_entity_poly.pdbx_strand_id
1 'polypeptide(L)' 'MAGGGVVKHILLASFKEEVTQERLDELIRGYAALVGVVPSMKAFHWGTDVSIENMHQGFTHVYKAF' A
#
# COMPACT_ATOMS: atom_id res chain seq x y z
N MET A 1 16.67 -3.34 -25.48
CA MET A 1 15.72 -2.31 -25.01
C MET A 1 14.79 -3.00 -24.02
N ALA A 2 14.87 -2.69 -22.72
CA ALA A 2 13.96 -3.27 -21.74
C ALA A 2 12.52 -2.84 -22.12
N GLY A 3 11.62 -3.80 -22.31
CA GLY A 3 10.25 -3.52 -22.70
C GLY A 3 9.57 -2.60 -21.67
N GLY A 4 9.15 -1.42 -22.12
CA GLY A 4 8.52 -0.39 -21.28
C GLY A 4 7.11 -0.78 -20.85
N GLY A 5 7.00 -1.78 -19.97
CA GLY A 5 5.75 -2.11 -19.29
C GLY A 5 5.58 -1.29 -18.02
N VAL A 6 4.35 -0.85 -17.72
CA VAL A 6 4.03 -0.22 -16.43
C VAL A 6 4.13 -1.30 -15.34
N VAL A 7 5.10 -1.14 -14.44
CA VAL A 7 5.24 -2.02 -13.28
C VAL A 7 4.19 -1.64 -12.24
N LYS A 8 3.31 -2.58 -11.90
CA LYS A 8 2.37 -2.42 -10.79
C LYS A 8 3.03 -2.97 -9.53
N HIS A 9 3.50 -2.09 -8.66
CA HIS A 9 4.06 -2.49 -7.38
C HIS A 9 2.90 -2.68 -6.38
N ILE A 10 2.65 -3.92 -5.96
CA ILE A 10 1.61 -4.26 -4.98
C ILE A 10 2.30 -4.72 -3.70
N LEU A 11 1.94 -4.11 -2.58
CA LEU A 11 2.43 -4.44 -1.25
C LEU A 11 1.25 -4.83 -0.37
N LEU A 12 1.28 -6.05 0.15
CA LEU A 12 0.34 -6.55 1.14
C LEU A 12 1.02 -6.46 2.50
N ALA A 13 0.40 -5.74 3.43
CA ALA A 13 0.93 -5.60 4.78
C ALA A 13 -0.14 -5.91 5.82
N SER A 14 0.35 -6.40 6.96
CA SER A 14 -0.39 -6.50 8.20
C SER A 14 0.32 -5.65 9.24
N PHE A 15 -0.47 -4.98 10.06
CA PHE A 15 0.04 -4.20 11.18
C PHE A 15 -0.11 -5.02 12.44
N LYS A 16 0.84 -4.87 13.35
CA LYS A 16 0.74 -5.45 14.68
C LYS A 16 -0.40 -4.78 15.45
N GLU A 17 -1.04 -5.50 16.36
CA GLU A 17 -2.15 -5.01 17.18
C GLU A 17 -1.78 -3.83 18.09
N GLU A 18 -0.48 -3.68 18.39
CA GLU A 18 0.07 -2.54 19.14
C GLU A 18 0.05 -1.20 18.37
N VAL A 19 -0.19 -1.23 17.06
CA VAL A 19 -0.23 -0.03 16.22
C VAL A 19 -1.60 0.63 16.37
N THR A 20 -1.63 1.83 16.95
CA THR A 20 -2.85 2.62 17.03
C THR A 20 -3.31 3.10 15.65
N GLN A 21 -4.60 3.36 15.52
CA GLN A 21 -5.19 3.88 14.28
C GLN A 21 -4.55 5.21 13.84
N GLU A 22 -4.22 6.08 14.80
CA GLU A 22 -3.54 7.35 14.53
C GLU A 22 -2.16 7.13 13.89
N ARG A 23 -1.39 6.17 14.42
CA ARG A 23 -0.07 5.83 13.89
C ARG A 23 -0.16 5.22 12.50
N LEU A 24 -1.19 4.41 12.27
CA LEU A 24 -1.50 3.82 10.98
C LEU A 24 -1.78 4.90 9.92
N ASP A 25 -2.61 5.90 10.27
CA ASP A 25 -2.94 7.03 9.39
C ASP A 25 -1.70 7.89 9.09
N GLU A 26 -0.84 8.15 10.08
CA GLU A 26 0.47 8.81 9.86
C GLU A 26 1.34 8.06 8.85
N LEU A 27 1.44 6.73 8.97
CA LEU A 27 2.22 5.88 8.08
C LEU A 27 1.67 5.90 6.66
N ILE A 28 0.34 5.80 6.51
CA ILE A 28 -0.34 5.84 5.21
C ILE A 28 -0.13 7.20 4.53
N ARG A 29 -0.29 8.30 5.28
CA ARG A 29 -0.04 9.66 4.77
C ARG A 29 1.41 9.86 4.35
N GLY A 30 2.35 9.37 5.16
CA GLY A 30 3.78 9.39 4.83
C GLY A 30 4.08 8.62 3.55
N TYR A 31 3.44 7.47 3.35
CA TYR A 31 3.59 6.68 2.12
C TYR A 31 2.98 7.38 0.90
N ALA A 32 1.79 7.96 1.04
CA ALA A 32 1.15 8.73 -0.03
C ALA A 32 1.99 9.96 -0.43
N ALA A 33 2.67 10.60 0.53
CA ALA A 33 3.58 11.71 0.27
C ALA A 33 4.81 11.31 -0.58
N LEU A 34 5.21 10.03 -0.59
CA LEU A 34 6.31 9.56 -1.43
C LEU A 34 6.03 9.71 -2.92
N VAL A 35 4.77 9.77 -3.35
CA VAL A 35 4.41 10.08 -4.75
C VAL A 35 4.99 11.43 -5.19
N GLY A 36 5.06 12.41 -4.28
CA GLY A 36 5.63 13.73 -4.58
C GLY A 36 7.16 13.76 -4.57
N VAL A 37 7.81 12.78 -3.94
CA VAL A 37 9.27 12.75 -3.74
C VAL A 37 9.95 11.77 -4.68
N VAL A 38 9.27 10.69 -5.07
CA VAL A 38 9.80 9.59 -5.88
C VAL A 38 9.27 9.72 -7.31
N PRO A 39 10.08 10.21 -8.29
CA PRO A 39 9.60 10.49 -9.64
C PRO A 39 9.12 9.25 -10.42
N SER A 40 9.57 8.06 -10.01
CA SER A 40 9.12 6.78 -10.57
C SER A 40 7.77 6.32 -10.02
N MET A 41 7.26 6.93 -8.95
CA MET A 41 5.95 6.66 -8.39
C MET A 41 4.97 7.75 -8.87
N LYS A 42 4.20 7.46 -9.91
CA LYS A 42 3.23 8.38 -10.52
C LYS A 42 1.92 8.44 -9.75
N ALA A 43 1.52 7.35 -9.10
CA ALA A 43 0.34 7.33 -8.26
C ALA A 43 0.45 6.27 -7.18
N PHE A 44 -0.27 6.51 -6.09
CA PHE A 44 -0.40 5.60 -4.96
C PHE A 44 -1.88 5.41 -4.63
N HIS A 45 -2.30 4.16 -4.53
CA HIS A 45 -3.63 3.76 -4.09
C HIS A 45 -3.46 2.80 -2.93
N TRP A 46 -4.36 2.85 -1.96
CA TRP A 46 -4.36 1.92 -0.85
C TRP A 46 -5.78 1.60 -0.44
N GLY A 47 -5.95 0.48 0.27
CA GLY A 47 -7.23 0.07 0.83
C GLY A 47 -7.06 -0.98 1.89
N THR A 48 -8.07 -1.10 2.75
CA THR A 48 -8.18 -2.18 3.72
C THR A 48 -8.86 -3.38 3.08
N ASP A 49 -8.51 -4.58 3.55
CA ASP A 49 -9.23 -5.79 3.15
C ASP A 49 -10.70 -5.69 3.61
N VAL A 50 -11.62 -5.98 2.69
CA VAL A 50 -13.06 -6.08 2.94
C VAL A 50 -13.58 -7.48 2.57
N SER A 51 -12.66 -8.46 2.52
CA SER A 51 -12.98 -9.79 2.01
C SER A 51 -13.83 -10.56 3.03
N ILE A 52 -15.00 -11.02 2.57
CA ILE A 52 -15.88 -11.95 3.31
C ILE A 52 -15.45 -13.40 3.14
N GLU A 53 -14.53 -13.66 2.22
CA GLU A 53 -14.06 -15.00 1.85
C GLU A 53 -13.01 -15.55 2.83
N ASN A 54 -12.53 -14.74 3.79
CA ASN A 54 -11.58 -15.14 4.84
C ASN A 54 -10.25 -15.73 4.31
N MET A 55 -9.91 -15.46 3.04
CA MET A 55 -8.70 -15.94 2.36
C MET A 55 -7.52 -14.94 2.42
N HIS A 56 -7.69 -13.84 3.15
CA HIS A 56 -6.72 -12.76 3.32
C HIS A 56 -5.39 -13.15 4.01
N GLN A 57 -5.19 -14.39 4.46
CA GLN A 57 -3.94 -14.93 5.04
C GLN A 57 -3.29 -14.04 6.14
N GLY A 58 -4.10 -13.24 6.85
CA GLY A 58 -3.62 -12.33 7.88
C GLY A 58 -3.14 -10.96 7.37
N PHE A 59 -3.18 -10.70 6.06
CA PHE A 59 -2.96 -9.37 5.49
C PHE A 59 -4.21 -8.52 5.63
N THR A 60 -4.05 -7.28 6.06
CA THR A 60 -5.19 -6.37 6.33
C THR A 60 -5.19 -5.15 5.42
N HIS A 61 -4.06 -4.82 4.80
CA HIS A 61 -3.91 -3.63 3.97
C HIS A 61 -3.22 -3.96 2.65
N VAL A 62 -3.72 -3.34 1.58
CA VAL A 62 -3.13 -3.41 0.24
C VAL A 62 -2.70 -2.03 -0.19
N TYR A 63 -1.48 -1.93 -0.68
CA TYR A 63 -0.89 -0.72 -1.25
C TYR A 63 -0.49 -0.98 -2.70
N LYS A 64 -0.81 -0.06 -3.59
CA LYS A 64 -0.52 -0.14 -5.02
C LYS A 64 0.14 1.15 -5.50
N ALA A 65 1.36 1.03 -6.00
CA ALA A 65 2.11 2.13 -6.62
C ALA A 65 2.41 1.83 -8.09
N PHE A 66 2.40 2.87 -8.93
CA PHE A 66 2.77 2.81 -10.36
C PHE A 66 3.23 4.18 -10.84
#